data_AF-A0A0D5NKY8-F1
#
_entry.id   AF-A0A0D5NKY8-F1
#
_cell.length_a   1.000
_cell.length_b   1.000
_cell.length_c   1.000
_cell.angle_alpha   90.00
_cell.angle_beta   90.00
_cell.angle_gamma   90.00
#
_symmetry.space_group_name_H-M   'P 1'
#
loop_
_entity.id
_entity.type
_entity.pdbx_description
1 polymer ?
#
loop_
_entity_poly.entity_id
_entity_poly.type
_entity_poly.pdbx_seq_one_letter_code
_entity_poly.pdbx_strand_id
1 'polypeptide(L)'
;MLTLECVSSDNFAVECTILNSNAFFNRISRDKETLDEDDVSADRKDAEKAGAERFLIKDGETYVGVASFRLGVLIENEPGLKFWRRNGFRKVGSSALPDGKGIEVYESA
;
A
#
# COMPACT_ATOMS: atom_id res chain seq x y z
N MET A 1 -15.08 12.79 10.13
CA MET A 1 -15.63 12.04 8.97
C MET A 1 -14.43 11.57 8.19
N LEU A 2 -14.31 10.26 7.99
CA LEU A 2 -13.15 9.65 7.35
C LEU A 2 -13.22 9.79 5.82
N THR A 3 -12.16 10.33 5.22
CA THR A 3 -12.00 10.48 3.77
C THR A 3 -10.67 9.91 3.31
N LEU A 4 -10.66 9.33 2.11
CA LEU A 4 -9.46 8.80 1.47
C LEU A 4 -9.02 9.76 0.36
N GLU A 5 -7.83 10.34 0.50
CA GLU A 5 -7.21 11.21 -0.50
C GLU A 5 -6.06 10.45 -1.18
N CYS A 6 -6.00 10.46 -2.52
CA CYS A 6 -4.88 9.82 -3.23
C CYS A 6 -3.56 10.51 -2.86
N VAL A 7 -2.51 9.72 -2.63
CA VAL A 7 -1.18 10.25 -2.36
C VAL A 7 -0.64 10.93 -3.63
N SER A 8 -0.48 12.26 -3.59
CA SER A 8 0.26 13.04 -4.57
C SER A 8 1.67 13.36 -4.06
N SER A 9 2.54 13.87 -4.95
CA SER A 9 3.89 14.34 -4.59
C SER A 9 3.88 15.43 -3.53
N ASP A 10 2.84 16.27 -3.50
CA ASP A 10 2.66 17.35 -2.52
C ASP A 10 2.38 16.86 -1.10
N ASN A 11 1.88 15.64 -0.92
CA ASN A 11 1.48 15.10 0.39
C ASN A 11 2.58 14.26 1.07
N PHE A 12 3.81 14.27 0.55
CA PHE A 12 4.93 13.49 1.10
C PHE A 12 5.27 13.88 2.54
N ALA A 13 5.26 15.17 2.86
CA ALA A 13 5.54 15.65 4.21
C ALA A 13 4.49 15.16 5.25
N VAL A 14 3.25 15.00 4.81
CA VAL A 14 2.15 14.48 5.63
C VAL A 14 2.35 12.98 5.89
N GLU A 15 2.73 12.22 4.86
CA GLU A 15 3.07 10.80 4.99
C GLU A 15 4.23 10.60 5.99
N CYS A 16 5.32 11.38 5.87
CA CYS A 16 6.43 11.34 6.83
C CYS A 16 5.98 11.65 8.26
N THR A 17 5.07 12.60 8.45
CA THR A 17 4.54 12.97 9.77
C THR A 17 3.72 11.83 10.38
N ILE A 18 2.88 11.17 9.58
CA ILE A 18 2.10 10.01 10.03
C ILE A 18 3.03 8.84 10.37
N LEU A 19 3.99 8.53 9.51
CA LEU A 19 4.93 7.43 9.73
C LEU A 19 5.80 7.66 10.97
N ASN A 20 6.18 8.90 11.26
CA ASN A 20 6.93 9.26 12.47
C ASN A 20 6.06 9.54 13.70
N SER A 21 4.72 9.51 13.58
CA SER A 21 3.81 9.71 14.72
C SER A 21 3.93 8.62 15.78
N ASN A 22 4.47 7.45 15.43
CA ASN A 22 4.69 6.33 16.34
C ASN A 22 6.10 5.75 16.22
N ALA A 23 7.05 6.39 16.91
CA ALA A 23 8.45 5.96 16.97
C ALA A 23 8.62 4.52 17.51
N PHE A 24 7.72 4.06 18.38
CA PHE A 24 7.76 2.71 18.94
C PHE A 24 7.43 1.63 17.89
N PHE A 25 6.46 1.90 17.02
CA PHE A 25 6.14 1.03 15.89
C PHE A 25 7.30 0.96 14.90
N ASN A 26 7.91 2.11 14.58
CA ASN A 26 9.08 2.16 13.69
C ASN A 26 10.24 1.34 14.22
N ARG A 27 10.50 1.41 15.53
CA ARG A 27 11.55 0.61 16.18
C ARG A 27 11.31 -0.89 16.08
N ILE A 28 10.06 -1.34 16.22
CA ILE A 28 9.73 -2.77 16.14
C ILE A 28 9.76 -3.27 14.69
N SER A 29 9.25 -2.48 13.74
CA SER A 29 9.13 -2.92 12.34
C SER A 29 10.38 -2.67 11.50
N ARG A 30 11.19 -1.64 11.84
CA ARG A 30 12.31 -1.17 10.99
C ARG A 30 13.61 -0.95 11.76
N ASP A 31 13.68 -1.33 13.03
CA ASP A 31 14.84 -1.12 13.90
C ASP A 31 15.33 0.35 13.97
N LYS A 32 14.48 1.31 13.58
CA LYS A 32 14.75 2.76 13.57
C LYS A 32 13.62 3.50 14.26
N GLU A 33 13.93 4.46 15.14
CA GLU A 33 12.91 5.25 15.85
C GLU A 33 12.29 6.36 14.99
N THR A 34 13.06 6.87 14.03
CA THR A 34 12.63 7.88 13.06
C THR A 34 12.99 7.44 11.65
N LEU A 35 12.02 7.53 10.75
CA LEU A 35 12.20 7.31 9.32
C LEU A 35 12.57 8.65 8.68
N ASP A 36 13.70 8.68 8.01
CA ASP A 36 14.15 9.83 7.23
C ASP A 36 13.42 9.88 5.87
N GLU A 37 13.54 11.01 5.17
CA GLU A 37 12.92 11.18 3.85
C GLU A 37 13.42 10.14 2.84
N ASP A 38 14.65 9.65 2.99
CA ASP A 38 15.22 8.60 2.15
C ASP A 38 14.56 7.23 2.40
N ASP A 39 14.29 6.86 3.65
CA ASP A 39 13.56 5.64 4.02
C ASP A 39 12.11 5.71 3.51
N VAL A 40 11.43 6.85 3.64
CA VAL A 40 10.05 7.02 3.14
C VAL A 40 10.01 7.05 1.61
N SER A 41 11.02 7.65 0.97
CA SER A 41 11.19 7.64 -0.48
C SER A 41 11.54 6.26 -1.03
N ALA A 42 12.36 5.47 -0.31
CA ALA A 42 12.64 4.09 -0.65
C ALA A 42 11.38 3.23 -0.54
N ASP A 43 10.61 3.38 0.53
CA ASP A 43 9.29 2.76 0.73
C ASP A 43 8.29 3.11 -0.37
N ARG A 44 8.32 4.38 -0.80
CA ARG A 44 7.46 4.87 -1.87
C ARG A 44 7.94 4.34 -3.23
N LYS A 45 9.24 4.27 -3.49
CA LYS A 45 9.80 3.63 -4.68
C LYS A 45 9.55 2.13 -4.70
N ASP A 46 9.60 1.45 -3.55
CA ASP A 46 9.28 0.04 -3.44
C ASP A 46 7.77 -0.19 -3.58
N ALA A 47 6.95 0.73 -3.10
CA ALA A 47 5.51 0.73 -3.37
C ALA A 47 5.19 1.06 -4.83
N GLU A 48 5.86 2.02 -5.47
CA GLU A 48 5.70 2.35 -6.90
C GLU A 48 6.22 1.21 -7.79
N LYS A 49 7.36 0.60 -7.44
CA LYS A 49 7.85 -0.63 -8.07
C LYS A 49 6.89 -1.78 -7.87
N ALA A 50 6.28 -1.90 -6.68
CA ALA A 50 5.22 -2.86 -6.42
C ALA A 50 3.95 -2.50 -7.21
N GLY A 51 3.66 -1.22 -7.47
CA GLY A 51 2.49 -0.72 -8.20
C GLY A 51 1.38 -0.17 -7.31
N ALA A 52 1.66 0.08 -6.03
CA ALA A 52 0.65 0.32 -5.01
C ALA A 52 0.11 1.73 -4.99
N GLU A 53 -1.17 1.86 -5.35
CA GLU A 53 -1.97 3.03 -5.04
C GLU A 53 -2.08 3.19 -3.52
N ARG A 54 -1.39 4.21 -3.01
CA ARG A 54 -1.45 4.62 -1.61
C ARG A 54 -2.46 5.77 -1.46
N PHE A 55 -3.24 5.68 -0.39
CA PHE A 55 -4.23 6.66 0.01
C PHE A 55 -3.90 7.17 1.41
N LEU A 56 -4.06 8.47 1.62
CA LEU A 56 -4.03 9.07 2.95
C LEU A 56 -5.42 9.02 3.56
N ILE A 57 -5.47 8.54 4.80
CA ILE A 57 -6.68 8.54 5.61
C ILE A 57 -6.72 9.87 6.36
N LYS A 58 -7.76 10.65 6.09
CA LYS A 58 -8.02 11.93 6.76
C LYS A 58 -9.27 11.82 7.60
N ASP A 59 -9.22 12.25 8.85
CA ASP A 59 -10.38 12.43 9.71
C ASP A 59 -10.56 13.92 10.03
N GLY A 60 -11.55 14.55 9.39
CA GLY A 60 -11.75 16.00 9.49
C GLY A 60 -10.60 16.79 8.85
N GLU A 61 -9.79 17.45 9.66
CA GLU A 61 -8.61 18.22 9.21
C GLU A 61 -7.28 17.51 9.47
N THR A 62 -7.29 16.33 10.10
CA THR A 62 -6.06 15.62 10.49
C THR A 62 -5.87 14.37 9.64
N TYR A 63 -4.64 14.17 9.16
CA TYR A 63 -4.25 12.91 8.54
C TYR A 63 -3.83 11.90 9.61
N VAL A 64 -4.47 10.73 9.60
CA VAL A 64 -4.39 9.74 10.67
C VAL A 64 -3.78 8.41 10.23
N GLY A 65 -3.54 8.23 8.93
CA GLY A 65 -2.99 6.96 8.42
C GLY A 65 -2.71 6.96 6.93
N VAL A 66 -2.03 5.91 6.48
CA VAL A 66 -1.82 5.58 5.07
C VAL A 66 -2.41 4.19 4.83
N ALA A 67 -3.21 4.04 3.77
CA ALA A 67 -3.77 2.78 3.32
C ALA A 67 -3.28 2.44 1.91
N SER A 68 -3.10 1.16 1.64
CA SER A 68 -2.89 0.65 0.27
C SER A 68 -3.84 -0.51 0.03
N PHE A 69 -4.43 -0.56 -1.16
CA PHE A 69 -5.39 -1.60 -1.53
C PHE A 69 -4.80 -2.51 -2.60
N ARG A 70 -4.96 -3.82 -2.39
CA ARG A 70 -4.52 -4.86 -3.33
C ARG A 70 -5.63 -5.87 -3.52
N LEU A 71 -5.72 -6.41 -4.72
CA LEU A 71 -6.78 -7.31 -5.13
C LEU A 71 -6.24 -8.75 -5.20
N GLY A 72 -6.63 -9.59 -4.24
CA GLY A 72 -6.27 -11.01 -4.22
C GLY A 72 -7.28 -11.82 -5.04
N VAL A 73 -6.81 -12.51 -6.07
CA VAL A 73 -7.64 -13.36 -6.93
C VAL A 73 -7.13 -14.79 -6.82
N LEU A 74 -8.01 -15.74 -6.52
CA LEU A 74 -7.64 -17.16 -6.48
C LEU A 74 -7.02 -17.59 -7.81
N ILE A 75 -5.91 -18.32 -7.76
CA ILE A 75 -5.23 -18.83 -8.95
C ILE A 75 -6.15 -19.73 -9.78
N GLU A 76 -7.05 -20.47 -9.11
CA GLU A 76 -8.05 -21.33 -9.75
C GLU A 76 -9.15 -20.53 -10.47
N ASN A 77 -9.30 -19.24 -10.18
CA ASN A 77 -10.30 -18.38 -10.81
C ASN A 77 -9.75 -17.75 -12.10
N GLU A 78 -9.48 -18.58 -13.13
CA GLU A 78 -9.02 -18.11 -14.44
C GLU A 78 -9.87 -16.97 -15.04
N PRO A 79 -11.22 -16.98 -14.99
CA PRO A 79 -12.03 -15.87 -15.49
C PRO A 79 -11.73 -14.56 -14.77
N GLY A 80 -11.56 -14.61 -13.45
CA GLY A 80 -11.18 -13.46 -12.64
C GLY A 80 -9.79 -12.92 -13.03
N LEU A 81 -8.80 -13.80 -13.16
CA LEU A 81 -7.44 -13.40 -13.59
C LEU A 81 -7.47 -12.71 -14.95
N LYS A 82 -8.21 -13.26 -15.92
CA LYS A 82 -8.36 -12.69 -17.26
C LYS A 82 -9.10 -11.35 -17.23
N PHE A 83 -10.12 -11.22 -16.40
CA PHE A 83 -10.87 -9.97 -16.24
C PHE A 83 -9.97 -8.85 -15.74
N TRP A 84 -9.23 -9.06 -14.64
CA TRP A 84 -8.39 -8.01 -14.06
C TRP A 84 -7.24 -7.62 -14.99
N ARG A 85 -6.55 -8.60 -15.60
CA ARG A 85 -5.51 -8.34 -16.62
C ARG A 85 -6.05 -7.53 -17.80
N ARG A 86 -7.28 -7.80 -18.25
CA ARG A 86 -7.91 -7.07 -19.36
C ARG A 86 -8.32 -5.65 -18.98
N ASN A 87 -8.65 -5.41 -17.71
CA ASN A 87 -8.99 -4.08 -17.19
C ASN A 87 -7.76 -3.25 -16.78
N GLY A 88 -6.55 -3.67 -17.18
CA GLY A 88 -5.32 -2.91 -16.93
C GLY A 88 -4.70 -3.15 -15.56
N PHE A 89 -5.20 -4.09 -14.75
CA PHE A 89 -4.58 -4.40 -13.47
C PHE A 89 -3.31 -5.23 -13.66
N ARG A 90 -2.23 -4.84 -12.99
CA ARG A 90 -0.93 -5.50 -13.04
C ARG A 90 -0.82 -6.55 -11.92
N LYS A 91 -0.28 -7.73 -12.24
CA LYS A 91 0.07 -8.73 -11.22
C LYS A 91 1.33 -8.28 -10.49
N VAL A 92 1.26 -8.16 -9.17
CA VAL A 92 2.34 -7.65 -8.32
C VAL A 92 2.95 -8.73 -7.43
N GLY A 93 2.28 -9.87 -7.32
CA GLY A 93 2.80 -11.03 -6.61
C GLY A 93 1.83 -12.19 -6.55
N SER A 94 2.18 -13.17 -5.74
CA SER A 94 1.31 -14.27 -5.36
C SER A 94 1.51 -14.58 -3.89
N SER A 95 0.43 -14.94 -3.21
CA SER A 95 0.45 -15.36 -1.80
C SER A 95 -0.44 -16.59 -1.62
N ALA A 96 -0.42 -17.18 -0.44
CA ALA A 96 -1.28 -18.30 -0.08
C ALA A 96 -2.19 -17.90 1.08
N LEU A 97 -3.47 -18.24 0.97
CA LEU A 97 -4.40 -18.12 2.07
C LEU A 97 -4.10 -19.19 3.15
N PRO A 98 -4.55 -19.00 4.40
CA PRO A 98 -4.37 -19.98 5.47
C PRO A 98 -4.97 -21.36 5.16
N ASP A 99 -5.89 -21.44 4.21
CA ASP A 99 -6.50 -22.69 3.71
C ASP A 99 -5.66 -23.40 2.64
N GLY A 100 -4.46 -22.88 2.34
CA GLY A 100 -3.53 -23.43 1.35
C GLY A 100 -3.82 -23.01 -0.09
N LYS A 101 -4.87 -22.22 -0.35
CA LYS A 101 -5.19 -21.77 -1.71
C LYS A 101 -4.29 -20.63 -2.13
N GLY A 102 -3.70 -20.76 -3.31
CA GLY A 102 -2.90 -19.71 -3.92
C GLY A 102 -3.78 -18.57 -4.43
N ILE A 103 -3.35 -17.34 -4.18
CA ILE A 103 -3.90 -16.11 -4.74
C ILE A 103 -2.84 -15.40 -5.56
N GLU A 104 -3.23 -14.86 -6.71
CA GLU A 104 -2.48 -13.83 -7.41
C GLU A 104 -2.92 -12.46 -6.90
N VAL A 105 -1.95 -11.61 -6.59
CA VAL A 105 -2.21 -10.26 -6.10
C VAL A 105 -2.09 -9.29 -7.27
N TYR A 106 -3.13 -8.49 -7.46
CA TYR A 106 -3.28 -7.49 -8.51
C TYR A 106 -3.43 -6.08 -7.95
N GLU A 107 -3.09 -5.10 -8.76
CA GLU A 107 -3.15 -3.69 -8.44
C GLU A 107 -3.53 -2.89 -9.69
N SER A 108 -4.26 -1.78 -9.52
CA SER A 108 -4.56 -0.87 -10.63
C SER A 108 -3.27 -0.20 -11.10
N ALA A 109 -3.09 -0.13 -12.42
CA ALA A 109 -1.90 0.44 -13.05
C ALA A 109 -2.05 1.95 -13.29
#